data_AF-A0A9Q8WH32-F1
#
_entry.id   AF-A0A9Q8WH32-F1
#
_cell.length_a   1.000
_cell.length_b   1.000
_cell.length_c   1.000
_cell.angle_alpha   90.00
_cell.angle_beta   90.00
_cell.angle_gamma   90.00
#
_symmetry.space_group_name_H-M   'P 1'
#
loop_
_entity.id
_entity.type
_entity.pdbx_description
1 polymer ?
#
loop_
_entity_poly.entity_id
_entity_poly.type
_entity_poly.pdbx_seq_one_letter_code
_entity_poly.pdbx_strand_id
1 'polypeptide(L)'
;MRPTHFLCIPLVTPFSRPQLSASLRAFKSYITSPDNFGITASAVRPLGTLHLTLGVMNLPEAKDLARATEVLQSIKPLLPTKPLKISLHGLGTFPGAVQSHVDILFAHPTCLDHDFDSLCHKIRHVFEDAGVVDKTGFGLSLHATIINARKTPTGGIDATEMIKKYWDYMWMESVPLEKIGICRMGAEKKGDDEEYPLHSLITRAIADGHFTREELDWLSQKSLTDVGTAGLKDTTAALKDLFGKNDIPWVISGGWALILYGEPDRNTPDIDIVVQITMPELRKLLEADGRFVIPADDWWPDDAHLQVYYQSQGKYFDVDMIIAGQKNSVKEVGSIAQFVSTTHGTKELAIPVIRIGPIFISKVYGLASPKRKKHEQDVKDISWLIDNHSDDLVNMPKDLPLDKRQVVVDYLTRFKSASLPKAKELLDL
;
A
#
# COMPACT_ATOMS: atom_id res chain seq x y z
N MET A 1 -33.02 9.17 18.80
CA MET A 1 -33.03 7.79 18.25
C MET A 1 -31.69 7.14 18.55
N ARG A 2 -31.61 5.80 18.62
CA ARG A 2 -30.32 5.11 18.85
C ARG A 2 -29.46 5.18 17.58
N PRO A 3 -28.17 5.56 17.67
CA PRO A 3 -27.29 5.55 16.51
C PRO A 3 -27.10 4.13 15.94
N THR A 4 -26.95 4.03 14.62
CA THR A 4 -26.70 2.77 13.90
C THR A 4 -25.36 2.76 13.19
N HIS A 5 -24.82 3.94 12.87
CA HIS A 5 -23.57 4.11 12.16
C HIS A 5 -22.73 5.22 12.80
N PHE A 6 -21.46 5.26 12.45
CA PHE A 6 -20.56 6.31 12.89
C PHE A 6 -19.54 6.63 11.79
N LEU A 7 -19.21 7.92 11.68
CA LEU A 7 -18.13 8.43 10.88
C LEU A 7 -16.85 8.27 11.69
N CYS A 8 -15.80 7.69 11.13
CA CYS A 8 -14.57 7.44 11.85
C CYS A 8 -13.31 7.48 11.00
N ILE A 9 -12.18 7.56 11.70
CA ILE A 9 -10.85 7.24 11.19
C ILE A 9 -10.48 5.86 11.76
N PRO A 10 -10.54 4.77 10.98
CA PRO A 10 -10.06 3.47 11.42
C PRO A 10 -8.54 3.53 11.65
N LEU A 11 -8.09 3.08 12.82
CA LEU A 11 -6.69 3.22 13.22
C LEU A 11 -5.83 2.01 12.85
N VAL A 12 -6.43 0.86 12.57
CA VAL A 12 -5.69 -0.35 12.18
C VAL A 12 -5.47 -0.38 10.66
N THR A 13 -4.21 -0.23 10.28
CA THR A 13 -3.70 -0.24 8.91
C THR A 13 -2.48 -1.16 8.81
N PRO A 14 -1.94 -1.45 7.61
CA PRO A 14 -0.68 -2.19 7.50
C PRO A 14 0.47 -1.54 8.29
N PHE A 15 0.53 -0.20 8.36
CA PHE A 15 1.56 0.55 9.08
C PHE A 15 1.38 0.53 10.61
N SER A 16 0.15 0.70 11.09
CA SER A 16 -0.10 0.78 12.54
C SER A 16 -0.27 -0.58 13.20
N ARG A 17 -0.71 -1.61 12.47
CA ARG A 17 -1.02 -2.93 13.04
C ARG A 17 0.14 -3.53 13.83
N PRO A 18 1.41 -3.51 13.36
CA PRO A 18 2.52 -4.03 14.16
C PRO A 18 2.70 -3.28 15.49
N GLN A 19 2.65 -1.94 15.47
CA GLN A 19 2.81 -1.10 16.67
C GLN A 19 1.65 -1.29 17.65
N LEU A 20 0.42 -1.15 17.18
CA LEU A 20 -0.79 -1.29 17.99
C LEU A 20 -0.96 -2.71 18.54
N SER A 21 -0.63 -3.74 17.75
CA SER A 21 -0.66 -5.13 18.23
C SER A 21 0.32 -5.34 19.37
N ALA A 22 1.57 -4.86 19.22
CA ALA A 22 2.59 -4.98 20.26
C ALA A 22 2.21 -4.21 21.54
N SER A 23 1.82 -2.95 21.41
CA SER A 23 1.49 -2.08 22.54
C SER A 23 0.22 -2.55 23.27
N LEU A 24 -0.84 -2.89 22.54
CA LEU A 24 -2.08 -3.39 23.12
C LEU A 24 -1.90 -4.77 23.76
N ARG A 25 -1.08 -5.67 23.18
CA ARG A 25 -0.76 -6.96 23.78
C ARG A 25 0.00 -6.80 25.09
N ALA A 26 1.03 -5.96 25.11
CA ALA A 26 1.82 -5.68 26.32
C ALA A 26 0.94 -5.08 27.41
N PHE A 27 0.13 -4.07 27.06
CA PHE A 27 -0.83 -3.45 27.96
C PHE A 27 -1.83 -4.45 28.52
N LYS A 28 -2.52 -5.20 27.64
CA LYS A 28 -3.53 -6.19 28.02
C LYS A 28 -2.95 -7.22 28.97
N SER A 29 -1.79 -7.79 28.65
CA SER A 29 -1.10 -8.76 29.52
C SER A 29 -0.81 -8.20 30.91
N TYR A 30 -0.40 -6.93 30.99
CA TYR A 30 -0.09 -6.30 32.26
C TYR A 30 -1.35 -6.06 33.11
N ILE A 31 -2.38 -5.45 32.53
CA ILE A 31 -3.55 -5.01 33.29
C ILE A 31 -4.50 -6.15 33.67
N THR A 32 -4.47 -7.27 32.95
CA THR A 32 -5.29 -8.45 33.30
C THR A 32 -4.64 -9.32 34.37
N SER A 33 -3.37 -9.09 34.71
CA SER A 33 -2.70 -9.83 35.78
C SER A 33 -3.36 -9.51 37.13
N PRO A 34 -3.70 -10.53 37.95
CA PRO A 34 -4.21 -10.34 39.31
C PRO A 34 -3.24 -9.54 40.21
N ASP A 35 -1.94 -9.66 39.97
CA ASP A 35 -0.90 -8.98 40.76
C ASP A 35 -0.76 -7.49 40.40
N ASN A 36 -1.42 -7.03 39.33
CA ASN A 36 -1.42 -5.65 38.89
C ASN A 36 -2.81 -5.02 39.12
N PHE A 37 -3.66 -5.04 38.10
CA PHE A 37 -4.99 -4.41 38.15
C PHE A 37 -6.14 -5.42 38.16
N GLY A 38 -5.90 -6.69 37.80
CA GLY A 38 -6.94 -7.73 37.80
C GLY A 38 -8.15 -7.44 36.90
N ILE A 39 -8.00 -6.61 35.87
CA ILE A 39 -9.13 -6.22 35.01
C ILE A 39 -9.49 -7.35 34.06
N THR A 40 -10.78 -7.55 33.81
CA THR A 40 -11.24 -8.57 32.86
C THR A 40 -10.76 -8.25 31.44
N ALA A 41 -10.16 -9.25 30.78
CA ALA A 41 -9.62 -9.10 29.43
C ALA A 41 -10.63 -8.62 28.37
N SER A 42 -11.94 -8.84 28.59
CA SER A 42 -13.04 -8.37 27.74
C SER A 42 -13.27 -6.86 27.78
N ALA A 43 -12.77 -6.17 28.82
CA ALA A 43 -12.84 -4.72 28.94
C ALA A 43 -11.87 -4.01 27.99
N VAL A 44 -10.75 -4.66 27.64
CA VAL A 44 -9.81 -4.16 26.63
C VAL A 44 -10.43 -4.30 25.25
N ARG A 45 -10.45 -3.21 24.49
CA ARG A 45 -10.97 -3.20 23.12
C ARG A 45 -10.15 -4.15 22.23
N PRO A 46 -10.81 -4.96 21.38
CA PRO A 46 -10.10 -5.74 20.36
C PRO A 46 -9.38 -4.80 19.39
N LEU A 47 -8.25 -5.28 18.83
CA LEU A 47 -7.34 -4.47 18.01
C LEU A 47 -8.07 -3.88 16.81
N GLY A 48 -8.76 -4.72 16.03
CA GLY A 48 -9.51 -4.34 14.85
C GLY A 48 -10.65 -3.33 15.09
N THR A 49 -10.98 -3.06 16.35
CA THR A 49 -12.00 -2.07 16.72
C THR A 49 -11.45 -0.68 17.07
N LEU A 50 -10.13 -0.47 17.07
CA LEU A 50 -9.55 0.83 17.38
C LEU A 50 -9.83 1.83 16.24
N HIS A 51 -10.47 2.95 16.59
CA HIS A 51 -10.85 4.03 15.67
C HIS A 51 -10.99 5.35 16.42
N LEU A 52 -10.98 6.46 15.68
CA LEU A 52 -11.40 7.77 16.17
C LEU A 52 -12.81 8.04 15.66
N THR A 53 -13.78 8.26 16.53
CA THR A 53 -15.15 8.63 16.12
C THR A 53 -15.22 10.13 15.84
N LEU A 54 -15.69 10.49 14.65
CA LEU A 54 -15.91 11.87 14.22
C LEU A 54 -17.38 12.30 14.37
N GLY A 55 -18.32 11.35 14.33
CA GLY A 55 -19.75 11.64 14.50
C GLY A 55 -20.57 10.36 14.48
N VAL A 56 -21.75 10.40 15.09
CA VAL A 56 -22.69 9.28 15.11
C VAL A 56 -23.93 9.61 14.29
N MET A 57 -24.49 8.60 13.63
CA MET A 57 -25.56 8.75 12.65
C MET A 57 -26.63 7.69 12.88
N ASN A 58 -27.86 7.97 12.47
CA ASN A 58 -28.93 7.00 12.38
C ASN A 58 -29.32 6.84 10.91
N LEU A 59 -28.86 5.77 10.28
CA LEU A 59 -29.08 5.45 8.87
C LEU A 59 -29.93 4.16 8.79
N PRO A 60 -31.27 4.24 8.93
CA PRO A 60 -32.14 3.07 8.94
C PRO A 60 -32.38 2.47 7.55
N GLU A 61 -32.33 3.28 6.50
CA GLU A 61 -32.64 2.85 5.13
C GLU A 61 -31.43 3.00 4.20
N ALA A 62 -31.42 2.24 3.10
CA ALA A 62 -30.34 2.29 2.11
C ALA A 62 -30.14 3.69 1.50
N LYS A 63 -31.22 4.47 1.36
CA LYS A 63 -31.17 5.86 0.86
C LYS A 63 -30.40 6.79 1.81
N ASP A 64 -30.49 6.55 3.12
CA ASP A 64 -29.79 7.36 4.13
C ASP A 64 -28.30 7.07 4.09
N LEU A 65 -27.92 5.79 3.91
CA LEU A 65 -26.54 5.37 3.71
C LEU A 65 -25.95 5.93 2.39
N ALA A 66 -26.73 5.95 1.32
CA ALA A 66 -26.34 6.55 0.05
C ALA A 66 -26.05 8.05 0.22
N ARG A 67 -26.96 8.80 0.85
CA ARG A 67 -26.75 10.23 1.17
C ARG A 67 -25.52 10.45 2.05
N ALA A 68 -25.34 9.65 3.10
CA ALA A 68 -24.15 9.76 3.96
C ALA A 68 -22.85 9.47 3.18
N THR A 69 -22.90 8.54 2.21
CA THR A 69 -21.78 8.23 1.33
C THR A 69 -21.46 9.39 0.38
N GLU A 70 -22.47 10.06 -0.19
CA GLU A 70 -22.26 11.27 -1.01
C GLU A 70 -21.58 12.39 -0.21
N VAL A 71 -22.02 12.61 1.04
CA VAL A 71 -21.39 13.57 1.96
C VAL A 71 -19.96 13.15 2.30
N LEU A 72 -19.70 11.85 2.49
CA LEU A 72 -18.35 11.36 2.69
C LEU A 72 -17.46 11.62 1.46
N GLN A 73 -17.97 11.52 0.24
CA GLN A 73 -17.19 11.85 -0.95
C GLN A 73 -16.89 13.36 -1.06
N SER A 74 -17.80 14.22 -0.60
CA SER A 74 -17.64 15.67 -0.71
C SER A 74 -16.56 16.26 0.20
N ILE A 75 -16.13 15.55 1.25
CA ILE A 75 -15.04 16.01 2.14
C ILE A 75 -13.64 15.74 1.57
N LYS A 76 -13.49 15.04 0.44
CA LYS A 76 -12.17 14.76 -0.16
C LYS A 76 -11.28 16.02 -0.31
N PRO A 77 -11.78 17.17 -0.79
CA PRO A 77 -10.97 18.39 -0.91
C PRO A 77 -10.53 19.00 0.43
N LEU A 78 -11.11 18.56 1.56
CA LEU A 78 -10.67 18.98 2.90
C LEU A 78 -9.43 18.22 3.37
N LEU A 79 -9.12 17.07 2.76
CA LEU A 79 -7.98 16.26 3.17
C LEU A 79 -6.68 16.89 2.69
N PRO A 80 -5.68 17.07 3.58
CA PRO A 80 -4.40 17.64 3.18
C PRO A 80 -3.69 16.80 2.10
N THR A 81 -3.08 17.52 1.16
CA THR A 81 -2.25 16.95 0.10
C THR A 81 -0.91 16.43 0.61
N LYS A 82 -0.48 16.77 1.84
CA LYS A 82 0.64 16.12 2.55
C LYS A 82 0.12 15.02 3.50
N PRO A 83 0.79 13.86 3.64
CA PRO A 83 0.32 12.80 4.52
C PRO A 83 0.27 13.29 5.96
N LEU A 84 -0.91 13.24 6.57
CA LEU A 84 -1.04 13.46 8.00
C LEU A 84 -0.54 12.24 8.74
N LYS A 85 0.39 12.44 9.67
CA LYS A 85 0.92 11.38 10.53
C LYS A 85 0.33 11.55 11.92
N ILE A 86 -0.42 10.54 12.35
CA ILE A 86 -1.11 10.50 13.63
C ILE A 86 -0.32 9.60 14.58
N SER A 87 -0.10 10.08 15.79
CA SER A 87 0.36 9.27 16.92
C SER A 87 -0.80 9.08 17.90
N LEU A 88 -0.82 7.97 18.64
CA LEU A 88 -1.72 7.77 19.78
C LEU A 88 -0.88 7.66 21.03
N HIS A 89 -1.18 8.51 21.99
CA HIS A 89 -0.40 8.65 23.21
C HIS A 89 -1.31 8.73 24.44
N GLY A 90 -0.75 8.29 25.56
CA GLY A 90 -1.34 8.42 26.86
C GLY A 90 -2.56 7.53 27.10
N LEU A 91 -3.05 7.55 28.33
CA LEU A 91 -4.32 6.97 28.71
C LEU A 91 -5.06 7.98 29.60
N GLY A 92 -6.26 8.35 29.20
CA GLY A 92 -7.06 9.36 29.91
C GLY A 92 -8.54 9.01 29.93
N THR A 93 -9.32 9.93 30.48
CA THR A 93 -10.77 9.84 30.66
C THR A 93 -11.45 11.11 30.17
N PHE A 94 -12.77 11.06 30.04
CA PHE A 94 -13.52 12.26 29.67
C PHE A 94 -13.45 13.32 30.78
N PRO A 95 -13.50 14.62 30.43
CA PRO A 95 -13.58 15.69 31.41
C PRO A 95 -14.71 15.46 32.42
N GLY A 96 -14.40 15.63 33.71
CA GLY A 96 -15.35 15.44 34.80
C GLY A 96 -15.55 13.99 35.26
N ALA A 97 -14.89 13.00 34.65
CA ALA A 97 -14.92 11.62 35.14
C ALA A 97 -14.20 11.48 36.49
N VAL A 98 -14.81 10.75 37.42
CA VAL A 98 -14.21 10.41 38.71
C VAL A 98 -13.23 9.25 38.50
N GLN A 99 -11.92 9.49 38.68
CA GLN A 99 -10.89 8.49 38.34
C GLN A 99 -10.99 7.20 39.16
N SER A 100 -11.57 7.24 40.36
CA SER A 100 -11.83 6.05 41.17
C SER A 100 -13.01 5.20 40.67
N HIS A 101 -13.76 5.66 39.68
CA HIS A 101 -14.83 4.90 39.03
C HIS A 101 -15.07 5.36 37.58
N VAL A 102 -14.32 4.80 36.65
CA VAL A 102 -14.28 5.17 35.24
C VAL A 102 -14.92 4.11 34.36
N ASP A 103 -15.78 4.55 33.43
CA ASP A 103 -16.43 3.72 32.41
C ASP A 103 -15.55 3.46 31.18
N ILE A 104 -14.81 4.48 30.75
CA ILE A 104 -14.09 4.50 29.47
C ILE A 104 -12.70 5.11 29.68
N LEU A 105 -11.67 4.41 29.22
CA LEU A 105 -10.32 4.93 29.10
C LEU A 105 -9.89 4.94 27.64
N PHE A 106 -9.21 6.00 27.23
CA PHE A 106 -8.85 6.21 25.84
C PHE A 106 -7.47 6.84 25.67
N ALA A 107 -6.87 6.60 24.51
CA ALA A 107 -5.66 7.27 24.06
C ALA A 107 -6.03 8.52 23.24
N HIS A 108 -5.17 9.53 23.29
CA HIS A 108 -5.38 10.78 22.57
C HIS A 108 -4.62 10.76 21.24
N PRO A 109 -5.25 11.16 20.13
CA PRO A 109 -4.54 11.37 18.87
C PRO A 109 -3.77 12.70 18.89
N THR A 110 -2.57 12.69 18.33
CA THR A 110 -1.77 13.88 18.05
C THR A 110 -1.25 13.85 16.62
N CYS A 111 -1.08 15.05 16.04
CA CYS A 111 -0.42 15.24 14.76
C CYS A 111 0.52 16.44 14.91
N LEU A 112 1.82 16.23 14.68
CA LEU A 112 2.82 17.28 14.89
C LEU A 112 2.79 18.35 13.80
N ASP A 113 2.52 17.93 12.56
CA ASP A 113 2.66 18.78 11.37
C ASP A 113 1.33 19.39 10.90
N HIS A 114 0.24 19.22 11.66
CA HIS A 114 -1.07 19.69 11.26
C HIS A 114 -2.03 19.88 12.45
N ASP A 115 -2.89 20.89 12.35
CA ASP A 115 -4.01 21.08 13.29
C ASP A 115 -5.11 20.03 13.01
N PHE A 116 -4.88 18.83 13.53
CA PHE A 116 -5.71 17.67 13.29
C PHE A 116 -7.09 17.77 13.94
N ASP A 117 -7.19 18.41 15.11
CA ASP A 117 -8.46 18.67 15.77
C ASP A 117 -9.35 19.57 14.88
N SER A 118 -8.82 20.69 14.40
CA SER A 118 -9.54 21.60 13.51
C SER A 118 -10.01 20.92 12.23
N LEU A 119 -9.16 20.08 11.61
CA LEU A 119 -9.55 19.28 10.45
C LEU A 119 -10.73 18.34 10.77
N CYS A 120 -10.65 17.59 11.87
CA CYS A 120 -11.71 16.65 12.25
C CYS A 120 -13.03 17.37 12.59
N HIS A 121 -12.95 18.54 13.23
CA HIS A 121 -14.11 19.40 13.44
C HIS A 121 -14.71 19.87 12.10
N LYS A 122 -13.90 20.37 11.16
CA LYS A 122 -14.37 20.76 9.82
C LYS A 122 -15.06 19.62 9.08
N ILE A 123 -14.48 18.42 9.12
CA ILE A 123 -15.09 17.22 8.52
C ILE A 123 -16.44 16.93 9.16
N ARG A 124 -16.52 16.91 10.50
CA ARG A 124 -17.79 16.72 11.22
C ARG A 124 -18.83 17.77 10.85
N HIS A 125 -18.43 19.03 10.71
CA HIS A 125 -19.33 20.14 10.35
C HIS A 125 -19.99 19.93 8.98
N VAL A 126 -19.27 19.38 8.00
CA VAL A 126 -19.87 19.04 6.69
C VAL A 126 -21.00 18.03 6.83
N PHE A 127 -20.84 17.02 7.70
CA PHE A 127 -21.88 16.02 7.97
C PHE A 127 -23.06 16.58 8.76
N GLU A 128 -22.78 17.50 9.67
CA GLU A 128 -23.78 18.23 10.43
C GLU A 128 -24.59 19.18 9.53
N ASP A 129 -23.94 19.95 8.66
CA ASP A 129 -24.58 20.85 7.68
C ASP A 129 -25.43 20.08 6.68
N ALA A 130 -24.96 18.90 6.27
CA ALA A 130 -25.73 17.98 5.47
C ALA A 130 -26.87 17.29 6.25
N GLY A 131 -27.04 17.53 7.55
CA GLY A 131 -28.09 16.96 8.40
C GLY A 131 -28.00 15.44 8.59
N VAL A 132 -26.81 14.86 8.41
CA VAL A 132 -26.56 13.41 8.57
C VAL A 132 -26.06 13.11 9.99
N VAL A 133 -25.24 14.00 10.56
CA VAL A 133 -24.85 13.99 11.97
C VAL A 133 -25.69 15.03 12.72
N ASP A 134 -26.17 14.67 13.92
CA ASP A 134 -27.00 15.54 14.74
C ASP A 134 -26.15 16.63 15.42
N LYS A 135 -26.43 17.90 15.06
CA LYS A 135 -25.81 19.11 15.65
C LYS A 135 -26.10 19.31 17.12
N THR A 136 -27.19 18.73 17.63
CA THR A 136 -27.63 18.91 19.04
C THR A 136 -27.00 17.89 19.99
N GLY A 137 -26.24 16.93 19.47
CA GLY A 137 -25.53 15.92 20.25
C GLY A 137 -24.27 16.44 20.95
N PHE A 138 -23.53 15.52 21.56
CA PHE A 138 -22.24 15.84 22.17
C PHE A 138 -21.24 16.37 21.13
N GLY A 139 -20.47 17.39 21.50
CA GLY A 139 -19.37 17.91 20.69
C GLY A 139 -18.32 16.85 20.37
N LEU A 140 -17.45 17.15 19.41
CA LEU A 140 -16.36 16.24 19.05
C LEU A 140 -15.30 16.25 20.15
N SER A 141 -14.93 15.06 20.59
CA SER A 141 -13.79 14.81 21.47
C SER A 141 -13.02 13.67 20.83
N LEU A 142 -11.86 13.98 20.23
CA LEU A 142 -11.09 12.96 19.53
C LEU A 142 -10.40 12.03 20.52
N HIS A 143 -10.68 10.73 20.39
CA HIS A 143 -10.11 9.71 21.24
C HIS A 143 -10.18 8.32 20.60
N ALA A 144 -9.23 7.46 20.96
CA ALA A 144 -9.25 6.04 20.64
C ALA A 144 -9.55 5.25 21.91
N THR A 145 -10.74 4.66 22.02
CA THR A 145 -11.11 3.88 23.21
C THR A 145 -10.20 2.66 23.34
N ILE A 146 -9.53 2.53 24.49
CA ILE A 146 -8.66 1.40 24.82
C ILE A 146 -9.38 0.44 25.77
N ILE A 147 -10.07 0.97 26.79
CA ILE A 147 -10.86 0.19 27.74
C ILE A 147 -12.30 0.67 27.74
N ASN A 148 -13.22 -0.29 27.67
CA ASN A 148 -14.62 -0.10 28.01
C ASN A 148 -14.92 -0.89 29.28
N ALA A 149 -14.82 -0.22 30.43
CA ALA A 149 -14.99 -0.79 31.75
C ALA A 149 -16.45 -1.15 32.06
N ARG A 150 -17.43 -0.68 31.27
CA ARG A 150 -18.82 -1.17 31.39
C ARG A 150 -18.96 -2.66 31.10
N LYS A 151 -17.94 -3.27 30.47
CA LYS A 151 -17.85 -4.72 30.24
C LYS A 151 -17.28 -5.49 31.45
N THR A 152 -16.85 -4.81 32.50
CA THR A 152 -16.48 -5.47 33.75
C THR A 152 -17.75 -5.81 34.55
N PRO A 153 -17.68 -6.77 35.49
CA PRO A 153 -18.82 -7.12 36.33
C PRO A 153 -19.37 -5.95 37.16
N THR A 154 -18.53 -4.97 37.49
CA THR A 154 -18.85 -3.82 38.35
C THR A 154 -19.30 -2.58 37.57
N GLY A 155 -19.24 -2.60 36.24
CA GLY A 155 -19.67 -1.47 35.40
C GLY A 155 -18.70 -0.29 35.30
N GLY A 156 -17.56 -0.35 36.00
CA GLY A 156 -16.53 0.68 36.05
C GLY A 156 -15.30 0.19 36.85
N ILE A 157 -14.18 0.91 36.75
CA ILE A 157 -12.91 0.58 37.45
C ILE A 157 -12.27 1.81 38.09
N ASP A 158 -11.49 1.61 39.16
CA ASP A 158 -10.53 2.62 39.61
C ASP A 158 -9.34 2.65 38.64
N ALA A 159 -9.18 3.78 37.96
CA ALA A 159 -8.16 3.97 36.94
C ALA A 159 -7.03 4.91 37.40
N THR A 160 -7.02 5.37 38.65
CA THR A 160 -6.12 6.42 39.15
C THR A 160 -4.64 6.08 38.89
N GLU A 161 -4.19 4.91 39.35
CA GLU A 161 -2.81 4.46 39.15
C GLU A 161 -2.53 4.04 37.70
N MET A 162 -3.55 3.58 36.97
CA MET A 162 -3.41 3.20 35.57
C MET A 162 -3.16 4.42 34.68
N ILE A 163 -3.96 5.47 34.82
CA ILE A 163 -3.81 6.74 34.11
C ILE A 163 -2.41 7.29 34.39
N LYS A 164 -1.99 7.31 35.66
CA LYS A 164 -0.65 7.77 36.05
C LYS A 164 0.47 6.93 35.42
N LYS A 165 0.32 5.62 35.32
CA LYS A 165 1.34 4.74 34.72
C LYS A 165 1.45 4.91 33.20
N TYR A 166 0.32 5.13 32.53
CA TYR A 166 0.24 5.16 31.06
C TYR A 166 0.01 6.57 30.50
N TRP A 167 0.26 7.63 31.28
CA TRP A 167 -0.08 9.01 30.93
C TRP A 167 0.62 9.51 29.65
N ASP A 168 1.83 9.03 29.38
CA ASP A 168 2.66 9.35 28.21
C ASP A 168 2.93 8.13 27.30
N TYR A 169 2.24 7.01 27.55
CA TYR A 169 2.51 5.77 26.84
C TYR A 169 2.22 5.90 25.34
N MET A 170 3.19 5.52 24.51
CA MET A 170 3.05 5.55 23.05
C MET A 170 2.41 4.26 22.55
N TRP A 171 1.18 4.35 22.03
CA TRP A 171 0.46 3.20 21.47
C TRP A 171 0.83 2.95 20.01
N MET A 172 0.96 4.03 19.25
CA MET A 172 1.48 4.05 17.88
C MET A 172 2.06 5.43 17.60
N GLU A 173 3.12 5.48 16.81
CA GLU A 173 3.84 6.70 16.47
C GLU A 173 3.87 6.92 14.96
N SER A 174 3.57 8.16 14.56
CA SER A 174 3.80 8.68 13.21
C SER A 174 3.15 7.86 12.09
N VAL A 175 1.92 7.39 12.32
CA VAL A 175 1.17 6.55 11.38
C VAL A 175 0.41 7.41 10.37
N PRO A 176 0.54 7.17 9.05
CA PRO A 176 -0.24 7.88 8.05
C PRO A 176 -1.76 7.70 8.20
N LEU A 177 -2.52 8.79 8.10
CA LEU A 177 -3.97 8.74 7.91
C LEU A 177 -4.27 8.20 6.51
N GLU A 178 -4.76 6.97 6.43
CA GLU A 178 -5.07 6.33 5.15
C GLU A 178 -6.50 6.58 4.67
N LYS A 179 -7.47 6.58 5.59
CA LYS A 179 -8.89 6.56 5.26
C LYS A 179 -9.78 7.19 6.33
N ILE A 180 -10.90 7.74 5.87
CA ILE A 180 -12.06 8.11 6.67
C ILE A 180 -13.23 7.29 6.17
N GLY A 181 -14.04 6.75 7.07
CA GLY A 181 -15.10 5.81 6.70
C GLY A 181 -16.37 5.94 7.51
N ILE A 182 -17.43 5.37 6.96
CA ILE A 182 -18.71 5.15 7.62
C ILE A 182 -18.78 3.68 8.01
N CYS A 183 -18.79 3.42 9.31
CA CYS A 183 -18.89 2.09 9.89
C CYS A 183 -20.28 1.84 10.46
N ARG A 184 -20.75 0.59 10.37
CA ARG A 184 -21.94 0.14 11.11
C ARG A 184 -21.56 -0.17 12.55
N MET A 185 -22.43 0.22 13.48
CA MET A 185 -22.28 -0.17 14.88
C MET A 185 -22.51 -1.68 15.07
N GLY A 186 -21.84 -2.26 16.05
CA GLY A 186 -21.82 -3.71 16.27
C GLY A 186 -20.63 -4.34 15.56
N ALA A 187 -19.50 -4.44 16.25
CA ALA A 187 -18.32 -5.12 15.72
C ALA A 187 -18.61 -6.61 15.55
N GLU A 188 -18.04 -7.20 14.51
CA GLU A 188 -18.22 -8.60 14.14
C GLU A 188 -16.90 -9.36 14.31
N LYS A 189 -16.99 -10.64 14.68
CA LYS A 189 -15.81 -11.50 14.81
C LYS A 189 -15.16 -11.75 13.45
N LYS A 190 -13.83 -11.62 13.41
CA LYS A 190 -13.01 -11.89 12.24
C LYS A 190 -11.74 -12.62 12.68
N GLY A 191 -11.79 -13.95 12.60
CA GLY A 191 -10.79 -14.81 13.24
C GLY A 191 -10.80 -14.63 14.76
N ASP A 192 -9.64 -14.34 15.34
CA ASP A 192 -9.46 -14.11 16.78
C ASP A 192 -9.65 -12.63 17.21
N ASP A 193 -10.06 -11.76 16.28
CA ASP A 193 -10.26 -10.32 16.50
C ASP A 193 -11.70 -9.90 16.19
N GLU A 194 -12.01 -8.61 16.42
CA GLU A 194 -13.29 -8.00 16.03
C GLU A 194 -13.06 -6.76 15.18
N GLU A 195 -13.90 -6.53 14.17
CA GLU A 195 -13.84 -5.36 13.31
C GLU A 195 -15.25 -4.78 13.10
N TYR A 196 -15.35 -3.46 12.93
CA TYR A 196 -16.61 -2.84 12.53
C TYR A 196 -16.84 -2.99 11.02
N PRO A 197 -18.04 -3.37 10.56
CA PRO A 197 -18.35 -3.41 9.14
C PRO A 197 -18.23 -2.01 8.51
N LEU A 198 -17.31 -1.87 7.56
CA LEU A 198 -17.04 -0.63 6.84
C LEU A 198 -17.93 -0.58 5.58
N HIS A 199 -18.88 0.35 5.54
CA HIS A 199 -19.84 0.46 4.42
C HIS A 199 -19.34 1.38 3.30
N SER A 200 -18.65 2.45 3.67
CA SER A 200 -18.16 3.44 2.72
C SER A 200 -16.89 4.07 3.26
N LEU A 201 -15.99 4.47 2.36
CA LEU A 201 -14.74 5.10 2.73
C LEU A 201 -14.30 6.10 1.67
N ILE A 202 -13.51 7.07 2.11
CA ILE A 202 -12.58 7.78 1.26
C ILE A 202 -11.18 7.43 1.73
N THR A 203 -10.29 7.15 0.78
CA THR A 203 -8.86 7.18 1.04
C THR A 203 -8.35 8.57 0.73
N ARG A 204 -7.19 8.88 1.29
CA ARG A 204 -6.36 9.93 0.73
C ARG A 204 -5.92 9.48 -0.67
N ALA A 205 -6.68 9.90 -1.68
CA ALA A 205 -6.20 9.89 -3.05
C ALA A 205 -5.07 10.90 -3.12
N ILE A 206 -4.03 10.59 -3.89
CA ILE A 206 -3.08 11.62 -4.29
C ILE A 206 -3.86 12.51 -5.26
N ALA A 207 -4.44 13.58 -4.70
CA ALA A 207 -5.56 14.30 -5.31
C ALA A 207 -5.18 14.98 -6.62
N ASP A 208 -3.88 15.25 -6.81
CA ASP A 208 -3.38 16.06 -7.92
C ASP A 208 -2.56 15.23 -8.93
N GLY A 209 -2.55 13.90 -8.82
CA GLY A 209 -1.74 13.03 -9.70
C GLY A 209 -0.22 13.16 -9.48
N HIS A 210 0.20 13.90 -8.46
CA HIS A 210 1.62 14.11 -8.13
C HIS A 210 1.89 13.68 -6.69
N PHE A 211 2.95 12.91 -6.47
CA PHE A 211 3.35 12.45 -5.15
C PHE A 211 4.65 13.10 -4.66
N THR A 212 4.68 13.45 -3.37
CA THR A 212 5.88 14.04 -2.74
C THR A 212 6.88 12.97 -2.32
N ARG A 213 8.10 13.39 -1.95
CA ARG A 213 9.15 12.46 -1.51
C ARG A 213 8.75 11.70 -0.25
N GLU A 214 7.99 12.36 0.63
CA GLU A 214 7.45 11.76 1.85
C GLU A 214 6.33 10.75 1.58
N GLU A 215 5.69 10.82 0.41
CA GLU A 215 4.65 9.88 -0.02
C GLU A 215 5.17 8.63 -0.69
N LEU A 216 6.39 8.68 -1.22
CA LEU A 216 7.00 7.54 -1.92
C LEU A 216 6.98 6.28 -1.06
N ASP A 217 7.46 6.35 0.19
CA ASP A 217 7.47 5.19 1.09
C ASP A 217 6.08 4.61 1.32
N TRP A 218 5.06 5.49 1.42
CA TRP A 218 3.69 5.04 1.58
C TRP A 218 3.17 4.37 0.31
N LEU A 219 3.39 4.99 -0.86
CA LEU A 219 3.00 4.46 -2.16
C LEU A 219 3.67 3.12 -2.46
N SER A 220 4.97 2.98 -2.18
CA SER A 220 5.71 1.74 -2.37
C SER A 220 5.15 0.61 -1.50
N GLN A 221 4.79 0.87 -0.24
CA GLN A 221 4.17 -0.14 0.61
C GLN A 221 2.72 -0.44 0.21
N LYS A 222 2.01 0.59 -0.25
CA LYS A 222 0.63 0.47 -0.72
C LYS A 222 0.56 -0.36 -2.00
N SER A 223 1.45 -0.13 -2.97
CA SER A 223 1.53 -0.91 -4.21
C SER A 223 1.85 -2.37 -3.94
N LEU A 224 2.76 -2.67 -3.01
CA LEU A 224 3.06 -4.03 -2.56
C LEU A 224 1.85 -4.76 -1.94
N THR A 225 0.94 -4.02 -1.31
CA THR A 225 -0.30 -4.58 -0.73
C THR A 225 -1.39 -4.76 -1.79
N ASP A 226 -1.42 -3.85 -2.76
CA ASP A 226 -2.44 -3.80 -3.80
C ASP A 226 -2.15 -4.71 -5.00
N VAL A 227 -0.89 -5.12 -5.16
CA VAL A 227 -0.40 -5.89 -6.30
C VAL A 227 -1.21 -7.17 -6.53
N GLY A 228 -1.47 -7.45 -7.81
CA GLY A 228 -2.07 -8.70 -8.25
C GLY A 228 -2.11 -8.76 -9.77
N THR A 229 -2.12 -9.97 -10.32
CA THR A 229 -2.06 -10.22 -11.78
C THR A 229 -3.13 -9.45 -12.56
N ALA A 230 -4.33 -9.33 -12.02
CA ALA A 230 -5.40 -8.55 -12.66
C ALA A 230 -5.04 -7.06 -12.79
N GLY A 231 -4.48 -6.47 -11.73
CA GLY A 231 -4.06 -5.07 -11.73
C GLY A 231 -2.83 -4.80 -12.61
N LEU A 232 -1.88 -5.74 -12.67
CA LEU A 232 -0.75 -5.65 -13.61
C LEU A 232 -1.23 -5.73 -15.07
N LYS A 233 -2.23 -6.58 -15.36
CA LYS A 233 -2.89 -6.63 -16.67
C LYS A 233 -3.65 -5.34 -17.00
N ASP A 234 -4.40 -4.79 -16.06
CA ASP A 234 -5.09 -3.50 -16.23
C ASP A 234 -4.10 -2.37 -16.55
N THR A 235 -3.00 -2.32 -15.80
CA THR A 235 -1.91 -1.35 -15.99
C THR A 235 -1.26 -1.52 -17.37
N THR A 236 -0.98 -2.77 -17.76
CA THR A 236 -0.43 -3.11 -19.08
C THR A 236 -1.33 -2.67 -20.22
N ALA A 237 -2.65 -2.88 -20.10
CA ALA A 237 -3.62 -2.43 -21.10
C ALA A 237 -3.64 -0.89 -21.19
N ALA A 238 -3.57 -0.20 -20.06
CA ALA A 238 -3.50 1.26 -20.03
C ALA A 238 -2.23 1.81 -20.69
N LEU A 239 -1.06 1.22 -20.42
CA LEU A 239 0.21 1.57 -21.07
C LEU A 239 0.15 1.32 -22.59
N LYS A 240 -0.42 0.19 -23.02
CA LYS A 240 -0.63 -0.12 -24.43
C LYS A 240 -1.47 0.93 -25.13
N ASP A 241 -2.58 1.34 -24.51
CA ASP A 241 -3.45 2.38 -25.06
C ASP A 241 -2.75 3.74 -25.09
N LEU A 242 -2.04 4.11 -24.01
CA LEU A 242 -1.36 5.40 -23.88
C LEU A 242 -0.25 5.55 -24.92
N PHE A 243 0.70 4.62 -24.96
CA PHE A 243 1.84 4.69 -25.88
C PHE A 243 1.42 4.39 -27.32
N GLY A 244 0.45 3.49 -27.54
CA GLY A 244 -0.07 3.19 -28.86
C GLY A 244 -0.77 4.38 -29.52
N LYS A 245 -1.54 5.17 -28.77
CA LYS A 245 -2.19 6.39 -29.30
C LYS A 245 -1.22 7.50 -29.66
N ASN A 246 0.01 7.45 -29.14
CA ASN A 246 1.04 8.47 -29.33
C ASN A 246 2.21 7.96 -30.19
N ASP A 247 2.08 6.76 -30.80
CA ASP A 247 3.11 6.11 -31.61
C ASP A 247 4.48 6.00 -30.92
N ILE A 248 4.49 5.78 -29.60
CA ILE A 248 5.71 5.68 -28.79
C ILE A 248 6.15 4.21 -28.71
N PRO A 249 7.34 3.84 -29.21
CA PRO A 249 7.89 2.50 -29.02
C PRO A 249 8.20 2.22 -27.55
N TRP A 250 7.76 1.07 -27.06
CA TRP A 250 7.99 0.64 -25.68
C TRP A 250 7.99 -0.88 -25.59
N VAL A 251 8.59 -1.44 -24.52
CA VAL A 251 8.54 -2.86 -24.20
C VAL A 251 8.42 -3.07 -22.70
N ILE A 252 7.67 -4.10 -22.30
CA ILE A 252 7.69 -4.64 -20.94
C ILE A 252 8.98 -5.43 -20.74
N SER A 253 9.58 -5.30 -19.55
CA SER A 253 10.80 -5.97 -19.14
C SER A 253 10.64 -6.63 -17.77
N GLY A 254 11.77 -7.06 -17.21
CA GLY A 254 11.91 -7.42 -15.81
C GLY A 254 11.01 -8.57 -15.38
N GLY A 255 10.34 -8.43 -14.25
CA GLY A 255 9.59 -9.54 -13.69
C GLY A 255 8.31 -9.87 -14.42
N TRP A 256 7.58 -8.84 -14.84
CA TRP A 256 6.31 -9.01 -15.51
C TRP A 256 6.47 -9.64 -16.91
N ALA A 257 7.57 -9.32 -17.62
CA ALA A 257 7.89 -9.95 -18.90
C ALA A 257 8.00 -11.49 -18.81
N LEU A 258 8.65 -12.02 -17.76
CA LEU A 258 8.79 -13.47 -17.58
C LEU A 258 7.44 -14.15 -17.30
N ILE A 259 6.56 -13.50 -16.54
CA ILE A 259 5.18 -13.98 -16.35
C ILE A 259 4.42 -14.02 -17.68
N LEU A 260 4.59 -13.00 -18.54
CA LEU A 260 3.96 -12.97 -19.86
C LEU A 260 4.49 -14.07 -20.80
N TYR A 261 5.77 -14.46 -20.66
CA TYR A 261 6.34 -15.62 -21.36
C TYR A 261 5.93 -16.96 -20.76
N GLY A 262 5.28 -16.98 -19.59
CA GLY A 262 4.70 -18.18 -18.99
C GLY A 262 5.53 -18.80 -17.86
N GLU A 263 6.40 -18.04 -17.18
CA GLU A 263 7.08 -18.54 -15.97
C GLU A 263 6.05 -18.84 -14.86
N PRO A 264 5.86 -20.12 -14.45
CA PRO A 264 4.70 -20.52 -13.67
C PRO A 264 4.74 -20.10 -12.20
N ASP A 265 5.94 -20.02 -11.60
CA ASP A 265 6.13 -19.78 -10.17
C ASP A 265 6.52 -18.33 -9.84
N ARG A 266 6.39 -17.44 -10.81
CA ARG A 266 6.83 -16.06 -10.68
C ARG A 266 5.75 -15.14 -10.13
N ASN A 267 6.14 -14.32 -9.15
CA ASN A 267 5.44 -13.10 -8.78
C ASN A 267 6.34 -11.88 -9.03
N THR A 268 5.74 -10.71 -9.16
CA THR A 268 6.46 -9.44 -9.28
C THR A 268 5.60 -8.33 -8.67
N PRO A 269 6.20 -7.38 -7.93
CA PRO A 269 5.46 -6.28 -7.30
C PRO A 269 5.08 -5.15 -8.27
N ASP A 270 5.67 -5.15 -9.47
CA ASP A 270 5.90 -3.99 -10.32
C ASP A 270 5.88 -4.33 -11.82
N ILE A 271 5.90 -3.30 -12.67
CA ILE A 271 6.09 -3.42 -14.11
C ILE A 271 7.32 -2.60 -14.51
N ASP A 272 8.38 -3.28 -14.92
CA ASP A 272 9.51 -2.63 -15.60
C ASP A 272 9.19 -2.40 -17.08
N ILE A 273 9.45 -1.20 -17.59
CA ILE A 273 9.38 -0.91 -19.03
C ILE A 273 10.61 -0.16 -19.53
N VAL A 274 10.89 -0.31 -20.83
CA VAL A 274 11.77 0.58 -21.58
C VAL A 274 10.93 1.33 -22.61
N VAL A 275 11.07 2.65 -22.66
CA VAL A 275 10.25 3.53 -23.50
C VAL A 275 11.12 4.48 -24.32
N GLN A 276 10.83 4.61 -25.62
CA GLN A 276 11.61 5.40 -26.57
C GLN A 276 11.00 6.80 -26.75
N ILE A 277 11.19 7.63 -25.73
CA ILE A 277 10.69 9.01 -25.62
C ILE A 277 11.67 9.85 -24.79
N THR A 278 11.58 11.18 -24.83
CA THR A 278 12.34 12.00 -23.88
C THR A 278 11.63 12.08 -22.52
N MET A 279 12.38 12.28 -21.44
CA MET A 279 11.79 12.36 -20.10
C MET A 279 10.73 13.50 -19.96
N PRO A 280 10.97 14.72 -20.47
CA PRO A 280 9.96 15.79 -20.41
C PRO A 280 8.65 15.45 -21.17
N GLU A 281 8.75 14.79 -22.32
CA GLU A 281 7.58 14.37 -23.09
C GLU A 281 6.84 13.21 -22.40
N LEU A 282 7.56 12.25 -21.83
CA LEU A 282 6.98 11.17 -21.04
C LEU A 282 6.19 11.73 -19.86
N ARG A 283 6.78 12.66 -19.13
CA ARG A 283 6.16 13.32 -17.99
C ARG A 283 4.85 14.00 -18.40
N LYS A 284 4.89 14.86 -19.42
CA LYS A 284 3.71 15.55 -19.95
C LYS A 284 2.60 14.57 -20.38
N LEU A 285 2.99 13.44 -20.95
CA LEU A 285 2.07 12.41 -21.39
C LEU A 285 1.38 11.70 -20.22
N LEU A 286 2.14 11.34 -19.18
CA LEU A 286 1.61 10.68 -17.99
C LEU A 286 0.70 11.62 -17.18
N GLU A 287 1.08 12.89 -17.04
CA GLU A 287 0.25 13.93 -16.41
C GLU A 287 -1.12 14.07 -17.09
N ALA A 288 -1.15 14.00 -18.43
CA ALA A 288 -2.38 14.15 -19.21
C ALA A 288 -3.37 12.97 -19.08
N ASP A 289 -2.90 11.77 -18.73
CA ASP A 289 -3.76 10.59 -18.59
C ASP A 289 -4.55 10.59 -17.27
N GLY A 290 -4.04 11.25 -16.23
CA GLY A 290 -4.71 11.42 -14.93
C GLY A 290 -4.85 10.15 -14.08
N ARG A 291 -4.60 8.96 -14.65
CA ARG A 291 -4.52 7.69 -13.90
C ARG A 291 -3.12 7.39 -13.40
N PHE A 292 -2.08 8.02 -13.96
CA PHE A 292 -0.73 7.90 -13.46
C PHE A 292 -0.47 8.93 -12.38
N VAL A 293 0.09 8.47 -11.27
CA VAL A 293 0.61 9.31 -10.20
C VAL A 293 2.12 9.40 -10.37
N ILE A 294 2.64 10.61 -10.56
CA ILE A 294 4.05 10.85 -10.89
C ILE A 294 4.75 11.67 -9.79
N PRO A 295 6.09 11.70 -9.73
CA PRO A 295 6.80 12.55 -8.78
C PRO A 295 6.45 14.04 -8.97
N ALA A 296 6.31 14.76 -7.86
CA ALA A 296 6.12 16.20 -7.86
C ALA A 296 7.35 16.96 -8.40
N ASP A 297 7.13 18.18 -8.91
CA ASP A 297 8.13 19.02 -9.59
C ASP A 297 9.38 19.30 -8.76
N ASP A 298 9.23 19.34 -7.45
CA ASP A 298 10.27 19.71 -6.49
C ASP A 298 11.24 18.56 -6.19
N TRP A 299 10.96 17.34 -6.66
CA TRP A 299 11.88 16.21 -6.50
C TRP A 299 11.76 15.20 -7.65
N TRP A 300 12.55 15.43 -8.70
CA TRP A 300 12.66 14.48 -9.80
C TRP A 300 13.86 13.53 -9.61
N PRO A 301 13.68 12.20 -9.71
CA PRO A 301 14.71 11.24 -9.32
C PRO A 301 15.91 11.23 -10.29
N ASP A 302 15.68 11.12 -11.62
CA ASP A 302 16.69 11.32 -12.67
C ASP A 302 16.07 11.41 -14.10
N ASP A 303 16.87 11.79 -15.11
CA ASP A 303 16.42 11.96 -16.51
C ASP A 303 16.38 10.65 -17.33
N ALA A 304 16.71 9.52 -16.72
CA ALA A 304 16.90 8.22 -17.37
C ALA A 304 15.94 7.14 -16.86
N HIS A 305 15.37 7.34 -15.69
CA HIS A 305 14.56 6.41 -14.94
C HIS A 305 13.47 7.17 -14.18
N LEU A 306 12.24 6.69 -14.29
CA LEU A 306 11.08 7.28 -13.67
C LEU A 306 10.22 6.18 -13.05
N GLN A 307 10.06 6.24 -11.73
CA GLN A 307 9.10 5.42 -11.01
C GLN A 307 7.77 6.17 -10.89
N VAL A 308 6.67 5.53 -11.30
CA VAL A 308 5.31 6.07 -11.20
C VAL A 308 4.35 5.01 -10.68
N TYR A 309 3.17 5.45 -10.26
CA TYR A 309 2.12 4.55 -9.81
C TYR A 309 0.88 4.69 -10.67
N TYR A 310 0.42 3.60 -11.28
CA TYR A 310 -0.87 3.57 -11.97
C TYR A 310 -1.99 3.35 -10.95
N GLN A 311 -2.97 4.26 -10.95
CA GLN A 311 -4.13 4.19 -10.07
C GLN A 311 -5.31 3.53 -10.80
N SER A 312 -5.83 2.46 -10.21
CA SER A 312 -7.05 1.79 -10.70
C SER A 312 -7.88 1.29 -9.54
N GLN A 313 -9.18 1.63 -9.51
CA GLN A 313 -10.13 1.18 -8.49
C GLN A 313 -9.65 1.42 -7.03
N GLY A 314 -8.97 2.54 -6.79
CA GLY A 314 -8.43 2.89 -5.46
C GLY A 314 -7.19 2.10 -5.05
N LYS A 315 -6.59 1.34 -5.97
CA LYS A 315 -5.32 0.64 -5.83
C LYS A 315 -4.21 1.32 -6.61
N TYR A 316 -2.97 1.08 -6.20
CA TYR A 316 -1.77 1.61 -6.87
C TYR A 316 -0.88 0.47 -7.37
N PHE A 317 -0.37 0.60 -8.60
CA PHE A 317 0.51 -0.39 -9.23
C PHE A 317 1.80 0.29 -9.66
N ASP A 318 2.92 -0.27 -9.21
CA ASP A 318 4.24 0.29 -9.45
C ASP A 318 4.67 0.07 -10.91
N VAL A 319 5.19 1.12 -11.55
CA VAL A 319 5.71 1.07 -12.91
C VAL A 319 7.05 1.80 -12.95
N ASP A 320 8.11 1.04 -13.19
CA ASP A 320 9.46 1.54 -13.36
C ASP A 320 9.77 1.72 -14.84
N MET A 321 10.02 2.96 -15.25
CA MET A 321 10.20 3.34 -16.65
C MET A 321 11.65 3.75 -16.91
N ILE A 322 12.31 3.11 -17.87
CA ILE A 322 13.66 3.49 -18.32
C ILE A 322 13.56 4.12 -19.71
N ILE A 323 14.23 5.26 -19.89
CA ILE A 323 14.37 5.90 -21.20
C ILE A 323 15.34 5.09 -22.06
N ALA A 324 14.92 4.75 -23.29
CA ALA A 324 15.73 4.01 -24.25
C ALA A 324 17.09 4.70 -24.50
N GLY A 325 18.16 3.90 -24.51
CA GLY A 325 19.54 4.36 -24.65
C GLY A 325 20.18 4.82 -23.33
N GLN A 326 19.44 4.81 -22.22
CA GLN A 326 19.93 5.13 -20.88
C GLN A 326 20.03 3.88 -20.00
N LYS A 327 20.80 3.94 -18.90
CA LYS A 327 20.94 2.86 -17.89
C LYS A 327 21.25 1.47 -18.52
N ASN A 328 22.02 1.43 -19.59
CA ASN A 328 22.35 0.24 -20.39
C ASN A 328 21.18 -0.38 -21.18
N SER A 329 20.05 0.32 -21.30
CA SER A 329 18.98 -0.06 -22.23
C SER A 329 19.38 0.22 -23.69
N VAL A 330 18.73 -0.45 -24.62
CA VAL A 330 18.94 -0.23 -26.06
C VAL A 330 18.38 1.12 -26.50
N LYS A 331 18.98 1.72 -27.53
CA LYS A 331 18.49 2.97 -28.12
C LYS A 331 17.21 2.77 -28.94
N GLU A 332 17.13 1.67 -29.69
CA GLU A 332 15.99 1.36 -30.55
C GLU A 332 15.17 0.22 -29.96
N VAL A 333 14.03 0.55 -29.35
CA VAL A 333 13.19 -0.41 -28.63
C VAL A 333 12.61 -1.47 -29.58
N GLY A 334 12.28 -1.10 -30.82
CA GLY A 334 11.75 -2.04 -31.82
C GLY A 334 12.67 -3.23 -32.12
N SER A 335 14.00 -3.06 -31.96
CA SER A 335 14.99 -4.11 -32.19
C SER A 335 14.93 -5.25 -31.16
N ILE A 336 14.43 -4.96 -29.96
CA ILE A 336 14.33 -5.91 -28.84
C ILE A 336 12.89 -6.30 -28.52
N ALA A 337 11.91 -5.81 -29.28
CA ALA A 337 10.51 -6.11 -29.03
C ALA A 337 10.10 -7.46 -29.65
N GLN A 338 9.23 -8.17 -28.93
CA GLN A 338 8.46 -9.32 -29.37
C GLN A 338 7.03 -9.14 -28.88
N PHE A 339 6.05 -9.33 -29.76
CA PHE A 339 4.65 -9.26 -29.35
C PHE A 339 4.22 -10.60 -28.75
N VAL A 340 3.72 -10.54 -27.52
CA VAL A 340 3.17 -11.68 -26.78
C VAL A 340 1.67 -11.47 -26.62
N SER A 341 0.88 -12.49 -26.96
CA SER A 341 -0.57 -12.49 -26.72
C SER A 341 -0.87 -12.71 -25.24
N THR A 342 -1.72 -11.87 -24.67
CA THR A 342 -2.29 -12.05 -23.34
C THR A 342 -3.78 -11.70 -23.34
N THR A 343 -4.48 -11.95 -22.24
CA THR A 343 -5.90 -11.64 -22.12
C THR A 343 -6.17 -10.57 -21.07
N HIS A 344 -7.06 -9.64 -21.41
CA HIS A 344 -7.62 -8.64 -20.51
C HIS A 344 -9.15 -8.65 -20.61
N GLY A 345 -9.81 -9.09 -19.54
CA GLY A 345 -11.22 -9.48 -19.60
C GLY A 345 -11.42 -10.60 -20.63
N THR A 346 -12.25 -10.36 -21.63
CA THR A 346 -12.51 -11.29 -22.75
C THR A 346 -11.73 -10.97 -24.01
N LYS A 347 -10.89 -9.92 -24.00
CA LYS A 347 -10.15 -9.47 -25.19
C LYS A 347 -8.74 -10.02 -25.19
N GLU A 348 -8.28 -10.44 -26.36
CA GLU A 348 -6.86 -10.72 -26.61
C GLU A 348 -6.11 -9.41 -26.85
N LEU A 349 -4.94 -9.28 -26.23
CA LEU A 349 -4.05 -8.14 -26.33
C LEU A 349 -2.67 -8.62 -26.78
N ALA A 350 -2.17 -8.08 -27.89
CA ALA A 350 -0.77 -8.18 -28.26
C ALA A 350 0.03 -7.08 -27.56
N ILE A 351 0.94 -7.49 -26.67
CA ILE A 351 1.76 -6.59 -25.84
C ILE A 351 3.22 -6.68 -26.29
N PRO A 352 3.94 -5.55 -26.45
CA PRO A 352 5.36 -5.58 -26.72
C PRO A 352 6.13 -5.97 -25.45
N VAL A 353 6.81 -7.12 -25.50
CA VAL A 353 7.65 -7.65 -24.44
C VAL A 353 9.08 -7.72 -24.94
N ILE A 354 10.06 -7.47 -24.07
CA ILE A 354 11.48 -7.62 -24.38
C ILE A 354 11.79 -9.07 -24.78
N ARG A 355 12.52 -9.27 -25.88
CA ARG A 355 12.95 -10.60 -26.34
C ARG A 355 13.76 -11.36 -25.28
N ILE A 356 13.69 -12.69 -25.36
CA ILE A 356 14.37 -13.63 -24.45
C ILE A 356 15.88 -13.35 -24.29
N GLY A 357 16.63 -13.16 -25.39
CA GLY A 357 18.07 -12.88 -25.31
C GLY A 357 18.38 -11.60 -24.50
N PRO A 358 17.84 -10.43 -24.87
CA PRO A 358 18.01 -9.21 -24.09
C PRO A 358 17.56 -9.28 -22.63
N ILE A 359 16.45 -9.95 -22.30
CA ILE A 359 16.04 -10.10 -20.89
C ILE A 359 16.98 -11.04 -20.12
N PHE A 360 17.46 -12.12 -20.75
CA PHE A 360 18.47 -12.99 -20.15
C PHE A 360 19.74 -12.19 -19.82
N ILE A 361 20.24 -11.40 -20.76
CA ILE A 361 21.38 -10.49 -20.55
C ILE A 361 21.11 -9.57 -19.34
N SER A 362 19.96 -8.90 -19.31
CA SER A 362 19.57 -8.04 -18.18
C SER A 362 19.61 -8.76 -16.83
N LYS A 363 19.06 -9.97 -16.76
CA LYS A 363 19.06 -10.81 -15.55
C LYS A 363 20.48 -11.21 -15.13
N VAL A 364 21.34 -11.58 -16.08
CA VAL A 364 22.76 -11.88 -15.80
C VAL A 364 23.49 -10.66 -15.23
N TYR A 365 23.29 -9.48 -15.81
CA TYR A 365 23.88 -8.24 -15.26
C TYR A 365 23.32 -7.91 -13.88
N GLY A 366 22.03 -8.13 -13.65
CA GLY A 366 21.40 -8.01 -12.33
C GLY A 366 22.01 -8.96 -11.29
N LEU A 367 22.27 -10.21 -11.67
CA LEU A 367 22.91 -11.23 -10.83
C LEU A 367 24.37 -10.88 -10.53
N ALA A 368 25.10 -10.38 -11.53
CA ALA A 368 26.50 -9.97 -11.41
C ALA A 368 26.69 -8.64 -10.64
N SER A 369 25.64 -7.84 -10.47
CA SER A 369 25.74 -6.52 -9.85
C SER A 369 26.14 -6.62 -8.38
N PRO A 370 27.25 -6.00 -7.93
CA PRO A 370 27.65 -6.04 -6.53
C PRO A 370 26.69 -5.26 -5.61
N LYS A 371 25.94 -4.30 -6.18
CA LYS A 371 25.05 -3.39 -5.44
C LYS A 371 23.69 -4.01 -5.08
N ARG A 372 23.33 -5.14 -5.70
CA ARG A 372 22.02 -5.78 -5.51
C ARG A 372 22.13 -6.95 -4.53
N LYS A 373 21.14 -7.14 -3.65
CA LYS A 373 21.00 -8.40 -2.90
C LYS A 373 20.50 -9.46 -3.88
N LYS A 374 21.09 -10.66 -3.82
CA LYS A 374 20.76 -11.77 -4.73
C LYS A 374 19.77 -12.65 -4.02
N HIS A 375 18.69 -12.95 -4.70
CA HIS A 375 17.63 -13.79 -4.19
C HIS A 375 17.64 -15.13 -4.92
N GLU A 376 17.09 -16.16 -4.27
CA GLU A 376 16.88 -17.46 -4.90
C GLU A 376 16.07 -17.33 -6.21
N GLN A 377 15.16 -16.34 -6.26
CA GLN A 377 14.39 -16.02 -7.46
C GLN A 377 15.27 -15.63 -8.65
N ASP A 378 16.37 -14.89 -8.47
CA ASP A 378 17.25 -14.51 -9.60
C ASP A 378 17.83 -15.75 -10.30
N VAL A 379 18.13 -16.79 -9.53
CA VAL A 379 18.64 -18.07 -10.05
C VAL A 379 17.52 -18.88 -10.70
N LYS A 380 16.30 -18.83 -10.15
CA LYS A 380 15.12 -19.48 -10.74
C LYS A 380 14.78 -18.90 -12.12
N ASP A 381 14.77 -17.57 -12.26
CA ASP A 381 14.51 -16.89 -13.53
C ASP A 381 15.50 -17.34 -14.62
N ILE A 382 16.79 -17.32 -14.28
CA ILE A 382 17.87 -17.72 -15.20
C ILE A 382 17.76 -19.19 -15.55
N SER A 383 17.48 -20.06 -14.56
CA SER A 383 17.27 -21.49 -14.78
C SER A 383 16.09 -21.73 -15.72
N TRP A 384 14.96 -21.06 -15.48
CA TRP A 384 13.76 -21.17 -16.30
C TRP A 384 13.98 -20.72 -17.75
N LEU A 385 14.68 -19.59 -17.95
CA LEU A 385 15.05 -19.11 -19.29
C LEU A 385 15.94 -20.12 -20.04
N ILE A 386 16.93 -20.71 -19.36
CA ILE A 386 17.82 -21.72 -19.95
C ILE A 386 17.04 -22.99 -20.31
N ASP A 387 16.14 -23.42 -19.44
CA ASP A 387 15.41 -24.68 -19.62
C ASP A 387 14.35 -24.59 -20.71
N ASN A 388 13.64 -23.46 -20.81
CA ASN A 388 12.47 -23.31 -21.68
C ASN A 388 12.73 -22.50 -22.95
N HIS A 389 13.81 -21.72 -23.01
CA HIS A 389 14.10 -20.84 -24.13
C HIS A 389 15.57 -20.92 -24.60
N SER A 390 16.21 -22.09 -24.51
CA SER A 390 17.61 -22.27 -24.93
C SER A 390 17.88 -21.88 -26.37
N ASP A 391 16.92 -22.07 -27.27
CA ASP A 391 17.08 -21.77 -28.70
C ASP A 391 17.23 -20.27 -28.95
N ASP A 392 16.60 -19.44 -28.12
CA ASP A 392 16.73 -17.97 -28.16
C ASP A 392 18.04 -17.47 -27.51
N LEU A 393 18.80 -18.35 -26.88
CA LEU A 393 20.01 -18.05 -26.11
C LEU A 393 21.30 -18.59 -26.75
N VAL A 394 21.23 -19.21 -27.93
CA VAL A 394 22.38 -19.84 -28.60
C VAL A 394 23.55 -18.89 -28.87
N ASN A 395 23.29 -17.59 -28.97
CA ASN A 395 24.32 -16.56 -29.21
C ASN A 395 24.93 -16.00 -27.91
N MET A 396 24.49 -16.44 -26.73
CA MET A 396 24.99 -15.92 -25.45
C MET A 396 26.51 -16.03 -25.25
N PRO A 397 27.23 -17.06 -25.75
CA PRO A 397 28.70 -17.09 -25.70
C PRO A 397 29.37 -15.88 -26.35
N LYS A 398 28.74 -15.30 -27.38
CA LYS A 398 29.17 -14.11 -28.11
C LYS A 398 28.64 -12.82 -27.47
N ASP A 399 27.38 -12.83 -27.04
CA ASP A 399 26.68 -11.65 -26.56
C ASP A 399 26.99 -11.31 -25.09
N LEU A 400 27.49 -12.29 -24.32
CA LEU A 400 27.90 -12.12 -22.92
C LEU A 400 29.42 -12.29 -22.75
N PRO A 401 30.09 -11.32 -22.07
CA PRO A 401 31.48 -11.47 -21.65
C PRO A 401 31.69 -12.71 -20.79
N LEU A 402 32.88 -13.31 -20.88
CA LEU A 402 33.24 -14.55 -20.17
C LEU A 402 33.00 -14.46 -18.65
N ASP A 403 33.34 -13.32 -18.03
CA ASP A 403 33.13 -13.11 -16.59
C ASP A 403 31.64 -13.14 -16.22
N LYS A 404 30.76 -12.64 -17.08
CA LYS A 404 29.30 -12.65 -16.87
C LYS A 404 28.73 -14.05 -17.05
N ARG A 405 29.22 -14.81 -18.04
CA ARG A 405 28.86 -16.21 -18.21
C ARG A 405 29.28 -17.04 -17.00
N GLN A 406 30.49 -16.82 -16.48
CA GLN A 406 30.99 -17.51 -15.29
C GLN A 406 30.13 -17.25 -14.06
N VAL A 407 29.67 -16.02 -13.86
CA VAL A 407 28.73 -15.68 -12.77
C VAL A 407 27.47 -16.55 -12.82
N VAL A 408 26.91 -16.82 -14.00
CA VAL A 408 25.74 -17.70 -14.12
C VAL A 408 26.05 -19.10 -13.61
N VAL A 409 27.15 -19.70 -14.10
CA VAL A 409 27.59 -21.04 -13.70
C VAL A 409 27.88 -21.12 -12.19
N ASP A 410 28.52 -20.10 -11.62
CA ASP A 410 28.88 -20.04 -10.21
C ASP A 410 27.62 -20.01 -9.31
N TYR A 411 26.63 -19.19 -9.66
CA TYR A 411 25.38 -19.12 -8.90
C TYR A 411 24.52 -20.37 -9.08
N LEU A 412 24.40 -20.92 -10.30
CA LEU A 412 23.70 -22.18 -10.52
C LEU A 412 24.35 -23.33 -9.72
N THR A 413 25.68 -23.36 -9.65
CA THR A 413 26.43 -24.32 -8.82
C THR A 413 26.14 -24.11 -7.33
N ARG A 414 26.25 -22.87 -6.84
CA ARG A 414 26.01 -22.52 -5.44
C ARG A 414 24.61 -22.91 -4.97
N PHE A 415 23.62 -22.70 -5.82
CA PHE A 415 22.21 -22.99 -5.53
C PHE A 415 21.78 -24.40 -5.97
N LYS A 416 22.71 -25.23 -6.46
CA LYS A 416 22.46 -26.61 -6.90
C LYS A 416 21.33 -26.69 -7.94
N SER A 417 21.27 -25.75 -8.87
CA SER A 417 20.25 -25.74 -9.92
C SER A 417 20.40 -26.94 -10.87
N ALA A 418 19.28 -27.57 -11.22
CA ALA A 418 19.24 -28.68 -12.18
C ALA A 418 19.63 -28.24 -13.60
N SER A 419 19.49 -26.96 -13.92
CA SER A 419 19.82 -26.39 -15.23
C SER A 419 21.33 -26.20 -15.45
N LEU A 420 22.17 -26.44 -14.42
CA LEU A 420 23.62 -26.23 -14.48
C LEU A 420 24.31 -26.93 -15.67
N PRO A 421 24.04 -28.21 -16.00
CA PRO A 421 24.67 -28.85 -17.16
C PRO A 421 24.30 -28.16 -18.47
N LYS A 422 23.02 -27.83 -18.66
CA LYS A 422 22.51 -27.13 -19.84
C LYS A 422 23.09 -25.73 -19.95
N ALA A 423 23.25 -25.03 -18.82
CA ALA A 423 23.85 -23.72 -18.76
C ALA A 423 25.32 -23.73 -19.20
N LYS A 424 26.11 -24.73 -18.77
CA LYS A 424 27.52 -24.87 -19.17
C LYS A 424 27.67 -25.09 -20.67
N GLU A 425 26.84 -25.96 -21.24
CA GLU A 425 26.82 -26.19 -22.69
C GLU A 425 26.40 -24.92 -23.45
N LEU A 426 25.28 -24.31 -23.06
CA LEU A 426 24.73 -23.10 -23.70
C LEU A 426 25.69 -21.91 -23.64
N LEU A 427 26.41 -21.77 -22.52
CA LEU A 427 27.32 -20.65 -22.27
C LEU A 427 28.77 -20.97 -22.61
N ASP A 428 29.11 -22.13 -23.16
CA ASP A 428 30.47 -22.53 -23.54
C ASP A 428 31.48 -22.41 -22.36
N LEU A 429 31.21 -23.14 -21.27
CA LEU A 429 31.96 -23.10 -19.98
C LEU A 429 32.20 -24.46 -19.31
#